data_AF-A0A9J6FFK7-F1
#
_entry.id   AF-A0A9J6FFK7-F1
#
_cell.length_a   1.000
_cell.length_b   1.000
_cell.length_c   1.000
_cell.angle_alpha   90.00
_cell.angle_beta   90.00
_cell.angle_gamma   90.00
#
_symmetry.space_group_name_H-M   'P 1'
#
loop_
_entity.id
_entity.type
_entity.pdbx_description
1 polymer ?
#
loop_
_entity_poly.entity_id
_entity_poly.type
_entity_poly.pdbx_seq_one_letter_code
_entity_poly.pdbx_strand_id
1 'polypeptide(L)' 'MEKCEHGLVVLFQPFSGQFQQILGDFDSHSNVKAGVLSKIVLDATLAAEEAGMFVDFVATDGASWNQSM' A
#
# COMPACT_ATOMS: atom_id res chain seq x y z
N MET A 1 5.28 17.69 -18.16
CA MET A 1 5.03 16.66 -17.15
C MET A 1 5.54 15.36 -17.71
N GLU A 2 6.40 14.66 -16.98
CA GLU A 2 6.70 13.27 -17.32
C GLU A 2 5.45 12.42 -17.06
N LYS A 3 5.24 11.39 -17.90
CA LYS A 3 4.04 10.55 -17.87
C LYS A 3 4.21 9.49 -16.78
N CYS A 4 3.28 9.40 -15.83
CA CYS A 4 3.27 8.29 -14.89
C CYS A 4 2.84 7.00 -15.61
N GLU A 5 3.56 5.91 -15.36
CA GLU A 5 3.28 4.62 -16.01
C GLU A 5 2.96 3.52 -14.99
N HIS A 6 3.06 3.83 -13.70
CA HIS A 6 2.71 2.91 -12.60
C HIS A 6 1.99 3.69 -11.50
N GLY A 7 0.86 3.13 -11.05
CA GLY A 7 0.13 3.59 -9.88
C GLY A 7 0.18 2.53 -8.78
N LEU A 8 0.67 2.91 -7.60
CA LEU A 8 0.59 2.10 -6.38
C LEU A 8 -0.66 2.52 -5.60
N VAL A 9 -1.49 1.56 -5.21
CA VAL A 9 -2.66 1.80 -4.35
C VAL A 9 -2.51 0.96 -3.09
N VAL A 10 -2.67 1.60 -1.93
CA VAL A 10 -2.77 0.93 -0.64
C VAL A 10 -4.25 0.86 -0.25
N LEU A 11 -4.75 -0.36 -0.07
CA LEU A 11 -6.17 -0.63 0.19
C LEU A 11 -6.33 -1.36 1.53
N PHE A 12 -7.26 -0.89 2.35
CA PHE A 12 -7.75 -1.62 3.50
C PHE A 12 -8.97 -2.46 3.13
N GLN A 13 -8.90 -3.75 3.46
CA GLN A 13 -9.98 -4.72 3.30
C GLN A 13 -10.20 -5.42 4.65
N PRO A 14 -11.35 -5.22 5.32
CA PRO A 14 -11.65 -5.93 6.55
C PRO A 14 -11.97 -7.40 6.27
N PHE A 15 -11.71 -8.28 7.25
CA PHE A 15 -12.20 -9.67 7.21
C PHE A 15 -13.71 -9.77 7.39
N SER A 16 -14.29 -8.85 8.16
CA SER A 16 -15.72 -8.80 8.46
C SER A 16 -16.27 -7.43 8.10
N GLY A 17 -17.31 -7.41 7.26
CA GLY A 17 -17.88 -6.20 6.66
C GLY A 17 -17.72 -6.19 5.15
N GLN A 18 -18.57 -5.41 4.48
CA GLN A 18 -18.58 -5.28 3.02
C GLN A 18 -18.19 -3.85 2.61
N PHE A 19 -17.00 -3.43 3.02
CA PHE A 19 -16.43 -2.15 2.62
C PHE A 19 -14.96 -2.30 2.26
N GLN A 20 -14.46 -1.31 1.53
CA GLN A 20 -13.06 -1.16 1.14
C GLN A 20 -12.70 0.31 1.30
N GLN A 21 -11.47 0.59 1.72
CA GLN A 21 -10.99 1.96 1.90
C GLN A 21 -9.62 2.11 1.25
N ILE A 22 -9.49 3.04 0.31
CA ILE A 22 -8.19 3.45 -0.21
C ILE A 22 -7.51 4.29 0.87
N LEU A 23 -6.33 3.87 1.31
CA LEU A 23 -5.50 4.57 2.30
C LEU A 23 -4.54 5.55 1.64
N GLY A 24 -4.15 5.28 0.38
CA GLY A 24 -3.33 6.19 -0.41
C GLY A 24 -3.08 5.68 -1.83
N ASP A 25 -2.83 6.62 -2.74
CA ASP A 25 -2.45 6.41 -4.12
C ASP A 25 -1.16 7.17 -4.46
N PHE A 26 -0.27 6.51 -5.21
CA PHE A 26 1.03 7.06 -5.58
C PHE A 26 1.32 6.80 -7.05
N ASP A 27 1.42 7.88 -7.83
CA ASP A 27 1.78 7.82 -9.24
C ASP A 27 3.28 8.02 -9.43
N SER A 28 3.91 7.18 -10.24
CA SER A 28 5.35 7.27 -10.50
C SER A 28 5.75 6.82 -11.91
N HIS A 29 6.95 7.21 -12.33
CA HIS A 29 7.54 6.87 -13.63
C HIS A 29 8.31 5.52 -13.59
N SER A 30 7.95 4.61 -12.69
CA SER A 30 8.41 3.22 -12.61
C SER A 30 7.73 2.54 -11.43
N ASN A 31 8.07 1.29 -11.12
CA ASN A 31 7.75 0.72 -9.81
C ASN A 31 8.33 1.56 -8.65
N VAL A 32 7.67 1.51 -7.50
CA VAL A 32 8.19 2.07 -6.26
C VAL A 32 9.33 1.18 -5.76
N LYS A 33 10.47 1.79 -5.42
CA LYS A 33 11.64 1.06 -4.91
C LYS A 33 11.30 0.41 -3.56
N ALA A 34 11.75 -0.82 -3.36
CA ALA A 34 11.41 -1.63 -2.20
C ALA A 34 11.53 -0.88 -0.85
N GLY A 35 12.67 -0.25 -0.56
CA GLY A 35 12.83 0.49 0.71
C GLY A 35 11.94 1.73 0.88
N VAL A 36 11.39 2.29 -0.20
CA VAL A 36 10.34 3.33 -0.12
C VAL A 36 8.98 2.68 0.06
N LEU A 37 8.72 1.58 -0.64
CA LEU A 37 7.50 0.80 -0.52
C LEU A 37 7.30 0.31 0.93
N SER A 38 8.34 -0.22 1.59
CA SER A 38 8.25 -0.66 2.99
C SER A 38 7.84 0.47 3.93
N LYS A 39 8.31 1.70 3.67
CA LYS A 39 7.93 2.88 4.46
C LYS A 39 6.48 3.29 4.21
N ILE A 40 6.05 3.32 2.94
CA ILE A 40 4.66 3.63 2.59
C ILE A 40 3.71 2.65 3.27
N VAL A 41 4.02 1.35 3.20
CA VAL A 41 3.20 0.31 3.84
C VAL A 41 3.18 0.48 5.36
N LEU A 42 4.34 0.70 6.00
CA LEU A 42 4.42 0.91 7.44
C LEU A 42 3.62 2.15 7.88
N ASP A 43 3.78 3.28 7.20
CA ASP A 43 3.08 4.53 7.52
C ASP A 43 1.57 4.37 7.33
N ALA A 44 1.13 3.68 6.27
CA ALA A 44 -0.28 3.39 6.02
C ALA A 44 -0.88 2.46 7.08
N THR A 45 -0.12 1.43 7.52
CA THR A 45 -0.53 0.54 8.62
C THR A 45 -0.69 1.32 9.91
N LEU A 46 0.31 2.14 10.30
CA LEU A 46 0.26 2.94 11.52
C LEU A 46 -0.93 3.92 11.50
N ALA A 47 -1.12 4.64 10.39
CA ALA A 47 -2.24 5.56 10.24
C ALA A 47 -3.61 4.84 10.30
N ALA A 48 -3.69 3.63 9.74
CA ALA A 48 -4.91 2.84 9.81
C ALA A 48 -5.22 2.39 11.24
N GLU A 49 -4.21 1.93 11.97
CA GLU A 49 -4.35 1.50 13.36
C GLU A 49 -4.68 2.66 14.31
N GLU A 50 -4.05 3.82 14.12
CA GLU A 50 -4.39 5.05 14.86
C GLU A 50 -5.85 5.49 14.62
N ALA A 51 -6.40 5.23 13.43
CA ALA A 51 -7.80 5.48 13.11
C ALA A 51 -8.77 4.41 13.66
N GLY A 52 -8.26 3.39 14.38
CA GLY A 52 -9.05 2.33 14.99
C GLY A 52 -9.36 1.14 14.07
N MET A 53 -8.70 1.04 12.92
CA MET A 53 -8.71 -0.18 12.11
C MET A 53 -7.70 -1.20 12.67
N PHE A 54 -7.89 -2.49 12.41
CA PHE A 54 -6.95 -3.54 12.82
C PHE A 54 -6.32 -4.16 11.58
N VAL A 55 -4.98 -4.15 11.50
CA VAL A 55 -4.24 -4.65 10.33
C VAL A 55 -3.47 -5.91 10.70
N ASP A 56 -4.05 -7.08 10.43
CA ASP A 56 -3.43 -8.37 10.78
C ASP A 56 -2.29 -8.78 9.81
N PHE A 57 -2.39 -8.41 8.53
CA PHE A 57 -1.35 -8.68 7.55
C PHE A 57 -1.39 -7.69 6.38
N VAL A 58 -0.28 -7.63 5.64
CA VAL A 58 -0.18 -6.95 4.34
C VAL A 58 -0.09 -8.00 3.25
N ALA A 59 -0.90 -7.85 2.20
CA ALA A 59 -0.87 -8.72 1.02
C ALA A 59 -0.46 -7.94 -0.22
N THR A 60 0.46 -8.50 -1.00
CA THR A 60 0.96 -7.95 -2.26
C THR A 60 0.96 -9.03 -3.33
N ASP A 61 1.14 -8.64 -4.60
CA ASP A 61 1.49 -9.61 -5.64
C ASP A 61 2.92 -10.17 -5.43
N GLY A 62 3.31 -11.11 -6.30
CA GLY A 62 4.64 -11.74 -6.28
C GLY A 62 5.75 -10.98 -7.00
N ALA A 63 5.61 -9.69 -7.30
CA ALA A 63 6.64 -8.92 -7.98
C ALA A 63 7.93 -8.79 -7.12
N SER A 64 9.08 -8.73 -7.79
CA SER A 64 10.39 -8.77 -7.11
C SER A 64 10.63 -7.63 -6.13
N TRP A 65 10.08 -6.44 -6.39
CA TRP A 65 10.17 -5.30 -5.48
C TRP A 65 9.28 -5.47 -4.23
N ASN A 66 8.14 -6.15 -4.35
CA ASN A 66 7.28 -6.47 -3.22
C ASN A 66 7.92 -7.56 -2.33
N GLN A 67 8.62 -8.51 -2.93
CA GLN A 67 9.40 -9.54 -2.20
C GLN A 67 10.61 -8.97 -1.46
N SER A 68 11.12 -7.83 -1.93
CA SER A 68 12.29 -7.16 -1.33
C SER A 68 11.91 -6.03 -0.37
N MET A 69 10.60 -5.85 -0.15
CA MET A 69 10.02 -4.91 0.82
C MET A 69 10.27 -5.39 2.25
#